data_AF-A0A831QFR9-F1
#
_entry.id   AF-A0A831QFR9-F1
#
_cell.length_a   1.000
_cell.length_b   1.000
_cell.length_c   1.000
_cell.angle_alpha   90.00
_cell.angle_beta   90.00
_cell.angle_gamma   90.00
#
_symmetry.space_group_name_H-M   'P 1'
#
loop_
_entity.id
_entity.type
_entity.pdbx_description
1 polymer ?
#
loop_
_entity_poly.entity_id
_entity_poly.type
_entity_poly.pdbx_seq_one_letter_code
_entity_poly.pdbx_strand_id
1 'polypeptide(L)'
;MAYRDLNEFIRVLEKKGELVRIKEPVDTHLELTEIADRVSKKNGPALLFENAKSPSKSPVLINAFGSLTRIKLALEVPSLDDLAADILSFLEMEKAESVMDKLKLLPKM
;
A
#
# COMPACT_ATOMS: atom_id res chain seq x y z
N MET A 1 -2.27 5.26 -11.27
CA MET A 1 -2.05 4.32 -10.14
C MET A 1 -0.98 3.35 -10.56
N ALA A 2 -0.11 2.94 -9.64
CA ALA A 2 1.02 2.02 -9.91
C ALA A 2 0.60 0.74 -10.67
N TYR A 3 -0.58 0.21 -10.34
CA TYR A 3 -1.12 -0.98 -10.97
C TYR A 3 -2.51 -0.70 -11.55
N ARG A 4 -2.90 -1.47 -12.57
CA ARG A 4 -4.22 -1.39 -13.19
C ARG A 4 -5.33 -1.77 -12.23
N ASP A 5 -5.09 -2.77 -11.39
CA ASP A 5 -6.04 -3.26 -10.40
C ASP A 5 -5.35 -4.00 -9.23
N LEU A 6 -6.17 -4.45 -8.27
CA LEU A 6 -5.69 -5.20 -7.10
C LEU A 6 -5.09 -6.56 -7.48
N ASN A 7 -5.57 -7.22 -8.53
CA ASN A 7 -5.03 -8.52 -8.96
C ASN A 7 -3.61 -8.38 -9.51
N GLU A 8 -3.33 -7.31 -10.22
CA GLU A 8 -1.98 -6.99 -10.67
C GLU A 8 -1.04 -6.72 -9.49
N PHE A 9 -1.51 -6.00 -8.46
CA PHE A 9 -0.73 -5.81 -7.24
C PHE A 9 -0.48 -7.12 -6.48
N ILE A 10 -1.48 -8.01 -6.38
CA ILE A 10 -1.32 -9.34 -5.78
C ILE A 10 -0.22 -10.14 -6.49
N ARG A 11 -0.17 -10.10 -7.84
CA ARG A 11 0.88 -10.76 -8.62
C ARG A 11 2.27 -10.16 -8.35
N VAL A 12 2.36 -8.85 -8.13
CA VAL A 12 3.63 -8.20 -7.76
C VAL A 12 4.08 -8.67 -6.38
N LEU A 13 3.20 -8.70 -5.39
CA LEU A 13 3.51 -9.21 -4.05
C LEU A 13 4.00 -10.67 -4.11
N GLU A 14 3.31 -11.53 -4.87
CA GLU A 14 3.71 -12.92 -5.08
C GLU A 14 5.09 -13.03 -5.74
N LYS A 15 5.34 -12.28 -6.82
CA LYS A 15 6.64 -12.25 -7.51
C LYS A 15 7.78 -11.76 -6.62
N LYS A 16 7.50 -10.87 -5.66
CA LYS A 16 8.47 -10.30 -4.74
C LYS A 16 8.65 -11.11 -3.45
N GLY A 17 7.94 -12.23 -3.29
CA GLY A 17 7.98 -13.04 -2.07
C GLY A 17 7.28 -12.38 -0.88
N GLU A 18 6.45 -11.38 -1.13
CA GLU A 18 5.72 -10.58 -0.14
C GLU A 18 4.27 -11.07 0.06
N LEU A 19 3.90 -12.22 -0.52
CA LEU A 19 2.58 -12.83 -0.41
C LEU A 19 2.71 -14.33 -0.11
N VAL A 20 1.85 -14.82 0.78
CA VAL A 20 1.59 -16.25 0.98
C VAL A 20 0.12 -16.53 0.68
N ARG A 21 -0.15 -17.58 -0.10
CA ARG A 21 -1.51 -18.10 -0.34
C ARG A 21 -1.83 -19.20 0.67
N ILE A 22 -3.00 -19.12 1.28
CA ILE A 22 -3.52 -20.11 2.21
C ILE A 22 -4.75 -20.75 1.56
N LYS A 23 -4.65 -22.06 1.30
CA LYS A 23 -5.68 -22.85 0.60
C LYS A 23 -6.60 -23.57 1.57
N GLU A 24 -6.07 -23.82 2.76
CA GLU A 24 -6.78 -24.41 3.87
C GLU A 24 -8.01 -23.55 4.19
N PRO A 25 -9.16 -24.16 4.48
CA PRO A 25 -10.33 -23.39 4.84
C PRO A 25 -10.17 -22.74 6.21
N VAL A 26 -10.34 -21.42 6.30
CA VAL A 26 -10.14 -20.63 7.53
C VAL A 26 -11.38 -19.80 7.82
N ASP A 27 -11.85 -19.80 9.06
CA ASP A 27 -13.00 -19.01 9.51
C ASP A 27 -12.67 -17.50 9.50
N THR A 28 -13.56 -16.69 8.93
CA THR A 28 -13.41 -15.23 8.93
C THR A 28 -13.79 -14.61 10.27
N HIS A 29 -14.52 -15.33 11.12
CA HIS A 29 -14.77 -14.93 12.48
C HIS A 29 -13.57 -15.23 13.37
N LEU A 30 -12.75 -14.20 13.58
CA LEU A 30 -11.59 -14.15 14.49
C LEU A 30 -10.39 -15.03 14.10
N GLU A 31 -10.57 -16.22 13.53
CA GLU A 31 -9.47 -17.12 13.18
C GLU A 31 -8.52 -16.49 12.14
N LEU A 32 -9.06 -16.04 10.99
CA LEU A 32 -8.27 -15.38 9.95
C LEU A 32 -7.52 -14.15 10.50
N THR A 33 -8.19 -13.34 11.33
CA THR A 33 -7.59 -12.15 11.92
C THR A 33 -6.53 -12.47 12.96
N GLU A 34 -6.65 -13.59 13.68
CA GLU A 34 -5.63 -14.05 14.63
C GLU A 34 -4.34 -14.44 13.89
N ILE A 35 -4.48 -15.18 12.79
CA ILE A 35 -3.35 -15.51 11.90
C ILE A 35 -2.71 -14.24 11.36
N ALA A 36 -3.53 -13.32 10.82
CA ALA A 36 -3.04 -12.06 10.27
C ALA A 36 -2.35 -11.18 11.33
N ASP A 37 -2.85 -11.16 12.57
CA ASP A 37 -2.27 -10.42 13.69
C ASP A 37 -0.85 -10.93 14.03
N ARG A 38 -0.69 -12.25 14.16
CA ARG A 38 0.63 -12.87 14.40
C ARG A 38 1.62 -12.57 13.28
N VAL A 39 1.16 -12.64 12.03
CA VAL A 39 2.00 -12.38 10.85
C VAL A 39 2.38 -10.90 10.78
N SER A 40 1.42 -9.99 10.97
CA SER A 40 1.64 -8.54 10.95
C SER A 40 2.64 -8.10 12.02
N LYS A 41 2.48 -8.56 13.27
CA LYS A 41 3.40 -8.24 14.39
C LYS A 41 4.82 -8.74 14.19
N LYS A 42 5.02 -9.73 13.31
CA LYS A 42 6.34 -10.24 12.91
C LYS A 42 6.86 -9.62 11.61
N ASN A 43 6.20 -8.56 11.12
CA ASN A 43 6.47 -7.93 9.83
C ASN A 43 6.47 -8.96 8.67
N GLY A 44 5.61 -9.96 8.76
CA GLY A 44 5.50 -11.05 7.80
C GLY A 44 4.78 -10.64 6.50
N PRO A 45 4.61 -11.60 5.57
CA PRO A 45 4.06 -11.34 4.24
C PRO A 45 2.57 -10.99 4.28
N ALA A 46 2.07 -10.44 3.17
CA ALA A 46 0.64 -10.41 2.92
C ALA A 46 0.07 -11.84 2.85
N LEU A 47 -1.21 -12.00 3.20
CA LEU A 47 -1.89 -13.29 3.19
C LEU A 47 -3.09 -13.24 2.26
N LEU A 48 -3.19 -14.20 1.34
CA LEU A 48 -4.38 -14.41 0.52
C LEU A 48 -5.02 -15.74 0.92
N PHE A 49 -6.12 -15.66 1.67
CA PHE A 49 -6.94 -16.80 2.03
C PHE A 49 -7.89 -17.11 0.87
N GLU A 50 -7.64 -18.20 0.15
CA GLU A 50 -8.44 -18.60 -1.02
C GLU A 50 -9.78 -19.22 -0.60
N ASN A 51 -9.85 -19.78 0.60
CA ASN A 51 -11.04 -20.41 1.17
C ASN A 51 -11.41 -19.81 2.53
N ALA A 52 -11.88 -18.57 2.52
CA ALA A 52 -12.36 -17.87 3.70
C ALA A 52 -13.82 -18.28 4.02
N LYS A 53 -14.02 -18.98 5.13
CA LYS A 53 -15.33 -19.49 5.58
C LYS A 53 -16.08 -18.45 6.40
N SER A 54 -17.40 -18.34 6.16
CA SER A 54 -18.43 -17.72 7.00
C SER A 54 -18.08 -16.42 7.77
N PRO A 55 -18.73 -15.27 7.49
CA PRO A 55 -19.80 -15.05 6.52
C PRO A 55 -19.31 -14.83 5.08
N SER A 56 -17.99 -14.66 4.87
CA SER A 56 -17.45 -14.45 3.52
C SER A 56 -17.61 -15.71 2.66
N LYS A 57 -17.82 -15.49 1.35
CA LYS A 57 -17.71 -16.51 0.29
C LYS A 57 -16.63 -16.17 -0.74
N SER A 58 -15.91 -15.07 -0.52
CA SER A 58 -14.87 -14.56 -1.41
C SER A 58 -13.49 -14.74 -0.76
N PRO A 59 -12.43 -14.92 -1.56
CA PRO A 59 -11.06 -14.87 -1.06
C PRO A 59 -10.78 -13.57 -0.30
N VAL A 60 -9.97 -13.66 0.75
CA VAL A 60 -9.62 -12.51 1.60
C VAL A 60 -8.14 -12.23 1.49
N LEU A 61 -7.79 -11.07 0.94
CA LEU A 61 -6.45 -10.51 1.02
C LEU A 61 -6.34 -9.66 2.29
N ILE A 62 -5.36 -9.93 3.14
CA ILE A 62 -5.09 -9.17 4.35
C ILE A 62 -3.58 -8.95 4.51
N ASN A 63 -3.20 -7.97 5.32
CA ASN A 63 -1.81 -7.58 5.55
C ASN A 63 -1.06 -7.07 4.28
N ALA A 64 -1.80 -6.74 3.22
CA ALA A 64 -1.28 -6.26 1.94
C ALA A 64 -0.38 -5.02 2.05
N PHE A 65 -0.63 -4.16 3.04
CA PHE A 65 0.13 -2.93 3.30
C PHE A 65 0.84 -2.95 4.66
N GLY A 66 0.96 -4.11 5.31
CA GLY A 66 1.49 -4.21 6.68
C GLY A 66 3.01 -4.09 6.82
N SER A 67 3.72 -3.64 5.79
CA SER A 67 5.16 -3.35 5.86
C SER A 67 5.50 -2.15 4.98
N LEU A 68 6.57 -1.43 5.33
CA LEU A 68 7.07 -0.32 4.51
C LEU A 68 7.45 -0.79 3.11
N THR A 69 8.04 -1.98 2.98
CA THR A 69 8.37 -2.57 1.67
C THR A 69 7.12 -2.71 0.80
N ARG A 70 6.02 -3.24 1.35
CA ARG A 70 4.77 -3.39 0.58
C ARG A 70 4.08 -2.07 0.27
N ILE A 71 4.17 -1.07 1.15
CA ILE A 71 3.65 0.27 0.86
C ILE A 71 4.43 0.92 -0.30
N LYS A 72 5.77 0.82 -0.28
CA LYS A 72 6.63 1.29 -1.39
C LYS A 72 6.29 0.59 -2.71
N LEU A 73 6.08 -0.73 -2.67
CA LEU A 73 5.60 -1.48 -3.85
C LEU A 73 4.24 -0.99 -4.32
N ALA A 74 3.27 -0.77 -3.41
CA ALA A 74 1.92 -0.31 -3.74
C ALA A 74 1.90 1.05 -4.44
N LEU A 75 2.84 1.93 -4.08
CA LEU A 75 2.96 3.28 -4.61
C LEU A 75 4.00 3.40 -5.73
N GLU A 76 4.74 2.33 -6.04
CA GLU A 76 5.85 2.31 -6.99
C GLU A 76 6.92 3.38 -6.73
N VAL A 77 7.23 3.61 -5.44
CA VAL A 77 8.23 4.59 -5.03
C VAL A 77 9.42 3.94 -4.32
N PRO A 78 10.65 4.43 -4.53
CA PRO A 78 11.82 3.96 -3.79
C PRO A 78 11.83 4.45 -2.34
N SER A 79 11.21 5.61 -2.09
CA SER A 79 11.18 6.33 -0.81
C SER A 79 9.80 6.95 -0.59
N LEU A 80 9.30 6.85 0.65
CA LEU A 80 8.06 7.53 1.04
C LEU A 80 8.32 9.00 1.37
N ASP A 81 9.53 9.35 1.79
CA ASP A 81 9.92 10.72 2.10
C ASP A 81 9.99 11.57 0.83
N ASP A 82 10.54 11.00 -0.25
CA ASP A 82 10.60 11.67 -1.56
C ASP A 82 9.19 11.91 -2.10
N LEU A 83 8.31 10.90 -2.00
CA LEU A 83 6.91 11.05 -2.36
C LEU A 83 6.20 12.13 -1.55
N ALA A 84 6.49 12.22 -0.24
CA ALA A 84 5.90 13.25 0.63
C ALA A 84 6.40 14.65 0.24
N ALA A 85 7.69 14.81 -0.06
CA ALA A 85 8.27 16.06 -0.52
C ALA A 85 7.65 16.53 -1.84
N ASP A 86 7.47 15.60 -2.80
CA ASP A 86 6.84 15.89 -4.09
C ASP A 86 5.39 16.38 -3.91
N ILE A 87 4.60 15.68 -3.07
CA ILE A 87 3.21 16.09 -2.77
C ILE A 87 3.17 17.47 -2.11
N LEU A 88 4.03 17.75 -1.13
CA LEU A 88 4.11 19.04 -0.46
C LEU A 88 4.47 20.16 -1.45
N SER A 89 5.44 19.94 -2.33
CA SER A 89 5.82 20.91 -3.35
C SER A 89 4.65 21.28 -4.27
N PHE A 90 3.84 20.29 -4.66
CA PHE A 90 2.68 20.50 -5.50
C PHE A 90 1.59 21.32 -4.78
N LEU A 91 1.30 21.00 -3.51
CA LEU A 91 0.35 21.74 -2.69
C LEU A 91 0.78 23.19 -2.39
N GLU A 92 2.08 23.44 -2.28
CA GLU A 92 2.61 24.80 -2.11
C GLU A 92 2.49 25.63 -3.39
N MET A 93 2.70 25.02 -4.56
CA MET A 93 2.52 25.68 -5.85
C MET A 93 1.06 26.10 -6.10
N GLU A 94 0.08 25.30 -5.70
CA GLU A 94 -1.35 25.64 -5.81
C GLU A 94 -1.75 26.84 -4.94
N LYS A 95 -1.05 27.12 -3.83
CA LYS A 95 -1.32 28.29 -2.99
C LYS A 95 -0.77 29.58 -3.57
N ALA A 96 0.22 29.50 -4.47
CA ALA A 96 0.85 30.65 -5.12
C ALA A 96 0.05 31.12 -6.36
N GLU A 97 -1.23 31.47 -6.18
CA GLU A 97 -2.09 31.97 -7.27
C GLU A 97 -1.91 33.47 -7.56
N SER A 98 -1.31 34.25 -6.65
CA SER A 98 -1.13 35.69 -6.90
C SER A 98 0.10 35.96 -7.79
N VAL A 99 -0.12 36.66 -8.90
CA VAL A 99 0.92 37.13 -9.84
C VAL A 99 2.05 37.90 -9.11
N MET A 100 1.72 38.51 -7.97
CA MET A 100 2.66 39.26 -7.11
C MET A 100 3.68 38.35 -6.40
N ASP A 101 3.35 37.09 -6.14
CA ASP A 101 4.26 36.14 -5.47
C ASP A 101 5.21 35.46 -6.45
N LYS A 102 4.79 35.27 -7.71
CA LYS A 102 5.67 34.83 -8.81
C LYS A 102 6.75 35.87 -9.14
N LEU A 103 6.47 37.17 -8.94
CA LEU A 103 7.43 38.26 -9.17
C LEU A 103 8.50 38.35 -8.06
N LYS A 104 8.23 37.86 -6.84
CA LYS A 104 9.20 37.81 -5.73
C LYS A 104 10.19 36.64 -5.81
N LEU A 105 9.88 35.63 -6.61
CA LEU A 105 10.75 34.47 -6.87
C LEU A 105 11.82 34.74 -7.93
N LEU A 106 11.80 35.92 -8.57
CA LEU A 106 12.83 36.43 -9.48
C LEU A 106 13.30 37.80 -8.93
N PRO A 107 14.17 37.87 -7.90
CA PRO A 107 15.61 37.64 -8.10
C PRO A 107 16.38 37.17 -6.85
N LYS A 108 17.04 36.02 -6.96
CA LYS A 108 18.42 35.82 -6.47
C LYS A 108 19.19 35.07 -7.55
N MET A 109 19.48 35.78 -8.62
CA MET A 109 20.75 35.62 -9.34
C MET A 109 21.80 36.44 -8.59
#